data_AF-A0A7K3DEE9-F1
#
_entry.id   AF-A0A7K3DEE9-F1
#
_cell.length_a   1.000
_cell.length_b   1.000
_cell.length_c   1.000
_cell.angle_alpha   90.00
_cell.angle_beta   90.00
_cell.angle_gamma   90.00
#
_symmetry.space_group_name_H-M   'P 1'
#
loop_
_entity.id
_entity.type
_entity.pdbx_description
1 polymer ?
#
loop_
_entity_poly.entity_id
_entity_poly.type
_entity_poly.pdbx_seq_one_letter_code
_entity_poly.pdbx_strand_id
1 'polypeptide(L)'
;MAAIPTMRRRMLGAELRKLRDRRGLTGDEAAEQMKWHPSKISRIEAGRSGLRPHEVGALLKLYAVEDTETRDGLEALAREGKRRVWWQPYNDVLTPRYLDYISFEAEASSARSFETVLVPGLLQTPDYARSIIRALKPERTPDEVNALVDVRVARQNAALNREDPLQLWAILDESVLRREVGGRDTTNRQLKRLLDASEQPNVTLQILPFGAGAHAGMLGPFVILGFPVHADLDVVYSEGLASSVYLERDDDRIAYGRTFDRLRAAALDIDPSRDMIARLVREQT
;
A
#
# COMPACT_ATOMS: atom_id res chain seq x y z
N MET A 1 -20.96 17.88 -3.00
CA MET A 1 -20.48 16.54 -3.42
C MET A 1 -20.29 15.71 -2.16
N ALA A 2 -20.86 14.51 -2.09
CA ALA A 2 -20.59 13.61 -0.96
C ALA A 2 -19.09 13.28 -0.97
N ALA A 3 -18.41 13.49 0.16
CA ALA A 3 -17.00 13.10 0.29
C ALA A 3 -16.88 11.60 0.01
N ILE A 4 -15.98 11.24 -0.90
CA ILE A 4 -15.67 9.84 -1.21
C ILE A 4 -15.20 9.19 0.11
N PRO A 5 -15.80 8.07 0.55
CA PRO A 5 -15.36 7.34 1.74
C PRO A 5 -13.87 7.08 1.70
N THR A 6 -13.11 7.54 2.71
CA THR A 6 -11.73 7.09 2.86
C THR A 6 -11.76 5.58 3.09
N MET A 7 -10.87 4.81 2.47
CA MET A 7 -10.91 3.35 2.65
C MET A 7 -10.64 2.93 4.10
N ARG A 8 -10.01 3.74 4.96
CA ARG A 8 -10.07 3.58 6.44
C ARG A 8 -11.49 3.41 6.96
N ARG A 9 -12.40 4.31 6.57
CA ARG A 9 -13.81 4.25 6.98
C ARG A 9 -14.50 3.03 6.40
N ARG A 10 -14.13 2.62 5.17
CA ARG A 10 -14.65 1.39 4.57
C ARG A 10 -14.17 0.13 5.31
N MET A 11 -12.89 0.03 5.65
CA MET A 11 -12.33 -1.09 6.42
C MET A 11 -12.96 -1.17 7.81
N LEU A 12 -12.97 -0.05 8.54
CA LEU A 12 -13.62 0.03 9.84
C LEU A 12 -15.11 -0.37 9.73
N GLY A 13 -15.82 0.16 8.74
CA GLY A 13 -17.22 -0.18 8.49
C GLY A 13 -17.44 -1.66 8.15
N ALA A 14 -16.59 -2.24 7.31
CA ALA A 14 -16.65 -3.64 6.91
C ALA A 14 -16.38 -4.59 8.08
N GLU A 15 -15.37 -4.30 8.91
CA GLU A 15 -15.09 -5.11 10.09
C GLU A 15 -16.16 -4.95 11.17
N LEU A 16 -16.67 -3.73 11.40
CA LEU A 16 -17.81 -3.53 12.30
C LEU A 16 -19.06 -4.29 11.83
N ARG A 17 -19.29 -4.37 10.52
CA ARG A 17 -20.36 -5.21 9.95
C ARG A 17 -20.11 -6.69 10.22
N LYS A 18 -18.91 -7.21 9.94
CA LYS A 18 -18.55 -8.61 10.20
C LYS A 18 -18.75 -8.97 11.68
N LEU A 19 -18.31 -8.11 12.60
CA LEU A 19 -18.48 -8.29 14.04
C LEU A 19 -19.96 -8.29 14.44
N ARG A 20 -20.76 -7.37 13.87
CA ARG A 20 -22.22 -7.34 14.08
C ARG A 20 -22.87 -8.64 13.62
N ASP A 21 -22.55 -9.09 12.41
CA ASP A 21 -23.10 -10.29 11.81
C ASP A 21 -22.70 -11.55 12.62
N ARG A 22 -21.44 -11.64 13.09
CA ARG A 22 -20.98 -12.72 14.00
C ARG A 22 -21.73 -12.73 15.32
N ARG A 23 -22.15 -11.58 15.83
CA ARG A 23 -22.96 -11.46 17.04
C ARG A 23 -24.43 -11.82 16.81
N GLY A 24 -24.85 -11.96 15.55
CA GLY A 24 -26.23 -12.27 15.14
C GLY A 24 -27.17 -11.06 15.18
N LEU A 25 -26.63 -9.84 15.21
CA LEU A 25 -27.44 -8.62 15.27
C LEU A 25 -27.73 -8.07 13.88
N THR A 26 -28.94 -7.59 13.64
CA THR A 26 -29.28 -6.79 12.46
C THR A 26 -28.78 -5.35 12.62
N GLY A 27 -28.68 -4.61 11.50
CA GLY A 27 -28.31 -3.19 11.53
C GLY A 27 -29.29 -2.33 12.34
N ASP A 28 -30.58 -2.69 12.31
CA ASP A 28 -31.63 -1.97 13.04
C ASP A 28 -31.56 -2.24 14.55
N GLU A 29 -31.36 -3.50 14.97
CA GLU A 29 -31.15 -3.85 16.39
C GLU A 29 -29.89 -3.18 16.96
N ALA A 30 -28.81 -3.14 16.18
CA ALA A 30 -27.60 -2.43 16.58
C ALA A 30 -27.84 -0.92 16.71
N ALA A 31 -28.62 -0.33 15.80
CA ALA A 31 -28.98 1.08 15.87
C ALA A 31 -29.83 1.39 17.10
N GLU A 32 -30.82 0.55 17.41
CA GLU A 32 -31.68 0.68 18.58
C GLU A 32 -30.88 0.64 19.88
N GLN A 33 -30.02 -0.37 20.05
CA GLN A 33 -29.18 -0.51 21.25
C GLN A 33 -28.17 0.63 21.41
N MET A 34 -27.66 1.16 20.30
CA MET A 34 -26.79 2.35 20.28
C MET A 34 -27.55 3.67 20.41
N LYS A 35 -28.89 3.64 20.40
CA LYS A 35 -29.77 4.83 20.35
C LYS A 35 -29.45 5.75 19.17
N TRP A 36 -29.14 5.15 18.02
CA TRP A 36 -28.85 5.84 16.77
C TRP A 36 -29.93 5.57 15.73
N HIS A 37 -30.02 6.45 14.73
CA HIS A 37 -30.87 6.19 13.57
C HIS A 37 -30.26 5.05 12.72
N PRO A 38 -31.06 4.09 12.19
CA PRO A 38 -30.56 2.98 11.36
C PRO A 38 -29.69 3.41 10.18
N SER A 39 -30.06 4.53 9.55
CA SER A 39 -29.26 5.13 8.47
C SER A 39 -27.84 5.55 8.88
N LYS A 40 -27.56 5.74 10.18
CA LYS A 40 -26.20 5.99 10.70
C LYS A 40 -25.39 4.70 10.65
N ILE A 41 -25.91 3.58 11.18
CA ILE A 41 -25.24 2.26 11.13
C ILE A 41 -24.97 1.87 9.67
N SER A 42 -25.98 1.95 8.80
CA SER A 42 -25.81 1.63 7.38
C SER A 42 -24.72 2.48 6.70
N ARG A 43 -24.64 3.78 6.97
CA ARG A 43 -23.60 4.66 6.42
C ARG A 43 -22.21 4.37 7.00
N ILE A 44 -22.11 4.07 8.29
CA ILE A 44 -20.85 3.66 8.94
C ILE A 44 -20.32 2.40 8.27
N GLU A 45 -21.14 1.37 8.16
CA GLU A 45 -20.72 0.09 7.59
C GLU A 45 -20.41 0.17 6.09
N ALA A 46 -20.99 1.14 5.39
CA ALA A 46 -20.64 1.46 4.01
C ALA A 46 -19.41 2.40 3.90
N GLY A 47 -18.77 2.78 5.01
CA GLY A 47 -17.66 3.74 5.08
C GLY A 47 -18.03 5.20 4.79
N ARG A 48 -19.31 5.49 4.55
CA ARG A 48 -19.82 6.83 4.20
C ARG A 48 -19.93 7.78 5.39
N SER A 49 -19.81 7.28 6.61
CA SER A 49 -19.75 8.09 7.83
C SER A 49 -18.55 7.67 8.67
N GLY A 50 -17.78 8.64 9.16
CA GLY A 50 -16.75 8.37 10.16
C GLY A 50 -17.36 8.04 11.52
N LEU A 51 -16.53 7.48 12.40
CA LEU A 51 -16.81 7.25 13.81
C LEU A 51 -15.74 7.91 14.65
N ARG A 52 -16.11 8.44 15.82
CA ARG A 52 -15.14 8.85 16.84
C ARG A 52 -14.65 7.60 17.59
N PRO A 53 -13.43 7.61 18.17
CA PRO A 53 -12.89 6.45 18.88
C PRO A 53 -13.83 5.88 19.96
N HIS A 54 -14.47 6.73 20.76
CA HIS A 54 -15.44 6.28 21.76
C HIS A 54 -16.70 5.62 21.17
N GLU A 55 -17.10 6.02 19.96
CA GLU A 55 -18.24 5.41 19.27
C GLU A 55 -17.86 4.01 18.74
N VAL A 56 -16.61 3.82 18.32
CA VAL A 56 -16.06 2.49 18.02
C VAL A 56 -16.05 1.62 19.26
N GLY A 57 -15.45 2.10 20.36
CA GLY A 57 -15.39 1.33 21.61
C GLY A 57 -16.76 0.88 22.13
N ALA A 58 -17.80 1.70 21.94
CA ALA A 58 -19.17 1.35 22.26
C ALA A 58 -19.75 0.25 21.35
N LEU A 59 -19.54 0.32 20.03
CA LEU A 59 -19.94 -0.76 19.11
C LEU A 59 -19.19 -2.06 19.39
N LEU A 60 -17.90 -2.01 19.70
CA LEU A 60 -17.12 -3.19 20.04
C LEU A 60 -17.62 -3.85 21.33
N LYS A 61 -18.05 -3.05 22.30
CA LYS A 61 -18.71 -3.56 23.51
C LYS A 61 -20.05 -4.23 23.18
N LEU A 62 -20.88 -3.60 22.33
CA LEU A 62 -22.15 -4.17 21.87
C LEU A 62 -21.94 -5.50 21.14
N TYR A 63 -20.90 -5.59 20.31
CA TYR A 63 -20.55 -6.79 19.55
C TYR A 63 -19.79 -7.82 20.37
N ALA A 64 -19.59 -7.59 21.69
CA ALA A 64 -18.90 -8.47 22.62
C ALA A 64 -17.47 -8.84 22.19
N VAL A 65 -16.72 -7.86 21.66
CA VAL A 65 -15.29 -8.03 21.36
C VAL A 65 -14.48 -7.82 22.64
N GLU A 66 -13.86 -8.89 23.13
CA GLU A 66 -13.03 -8.88 24.35
C GLU A 66 -11.53 -8.78 24.06
N ASP A 67 -11.11 -9.19 22.86
CA ASP A 67 -9.71 -9.12 22.46
C ASP A 67 -9.19 -7.68 22.42
N THR A 68 -8.18 -7.39 23.22
CA THR A 68 -7.70 -6.01 23.42
C THR A 68 -6.96 -5.50 22.19
N GLU A 69 -6.23 -6.37 21.48
CA GLU A 69 -5.51 -6.03 20.26
C GLU A 69 -6.48 -5.62 19.13
N THR A 70 -7.56 -6.39 18.93
CA THR A 70 -8.66 -6.03 18.03
C THR A 70 -9.27 -4.68 18.38
N ARG A 71 -9.54 -4.44 19.66
CA ARG A 71 -10.19 -3.21 20.10
C ARG A 71 -9.32 -2.00 19.84
N ASP A 72 -8.07 -2.04 20.28
CA ASP A 72 -7.13 -0.94 20.16
C ASP A 72 -6.93 -0.53 18.71
N GLY A 73 -6.88 -1.52 17.82
CA GLY A 73 -6.63 -1.23 16.44
C GLY A 73 -7.83 -0.82 15.60
N LEU A 74 -9.04 -1.33 15.89
CA LEU A 74 -10.26 -0.77 15.29
C LEU A 74 -10.51 0.67 15.78
N GLU A 75 -10.20 0.97 17.04
CA GLU A 75 -10.20 2.34 17.54
C GLU A 75 -9.13 3.21 16.86
N ALA A 76 -7.95 2.66 16.57
CA ALA A 76 -6.91 3.35 15.82
C ALA A 76 -7.34 3.69 14.39
N LEU A 77 -8.09 2.82 13.70
CA LEU A 77 -8.66 3.12 12.37
C LEU A 77 -9.64 4.31 12.41
N ALA A 78 -10.38 4.47 13.51
CA ALA A 78 -11.28 5.62 13.72
C ALA A 78 -10.57 6.91 14.14
N ARG A 79 -9.34 6.82 14.65
CA ARG A 79 -8.50 8.00 14.87
C ARG A 79 -8.07 8.51 13.50
N GLU A 80 -8.85 9.43 12.92
CA GLU A 80 -8.38 10.26 11.81
C GLU A 80 -7.04 10.86 12.22
N GLY A 81 -5.97 10.39 11.57
CA GLY A 81 -4.64 10.68 12.03
C GLY A 81 -4.38 12.17 11.94
N LYS A 82 -4.13 12.81 13.08
CA LYS A 82 -3.39 14.09 13.17
C LYS A 82 -1.92 13.94 12.72
N ARG A 83 -1.57 12.88 11.97
CA ARG A 83 -0.24 12.79 11.38
C ARG A 83 -0.15 13.95 10.40
N ARG A 84 0.91 14.75 10.54
CA ARG A 84 1.23 15.83 9.60
C ARG A 84 1.11 15.24 8.20
N VAL A 85 0.09 15.70 7.51
CA VAL A 85 -0.26 15.21 6.19
C VAL A 85 0.81 15.76 5.27
N TRP A 86 1.92 15.04 5.12
CA TRP A 86 3.09 15.50 4.35
C TRP A 86 2.71 15.84 2.92
N TRP A 87 1.58 15.31 2.44
CA TRP A 87 1.02 15.55 1.12
C TRP A 87 0.12 16.79 1.01
N GLN A 88 -0.22 17.48 2.11
CA GLN A 88 -1.05 18.71 2.09
C GLN A 88 -0.54 19.79 1.13
N PRO A 89 0.78 20.07 1.04
CA PRO A 89 1.31 21.06 0.11
C PRO A 89 1.12 20.69 -1.37
N TYR A 90 0.72 19.46 -1.69
CA TYR A 90 0.68 18.92 -3.05
C TYR A 90 -0.74 18.51 -3.50
N ASN A 91 -1.78 18.94 -2.79
CA ASN A 91 -3.17 18.55 -3.08
C ASN A 91 -3.65 18.95 -4.48
N ASP A 92 -3.02 19.96 -5.09
CA ASP A 92 -3.30 20.46 -6.44
C ASP A 92 -2.79 19.53 -7.55
N VAL A 93 -1.69 18.81 -7.31
CA VAL A 93 -1.07 17.89 -8.29
C VAL A 93 -1.45 16.43 -8.06
N LEU A 94 -1.98 16.09 -6.89
CA LEU A 94 -2.35 14.74 -6.52
C LEU A 94 -3.73 14.34 -7.07
N THR A 95 -3.78 13.21 -7.78
CA THR A 95 -5.07 12.63 -8.13
C THR A 95 -5.72 12.02 -6.89
N PRO A 96 -7.07 12.01 -6.78
CA PRO A 96 -7.75 11.38 -5.64
C PRO A 96 -7.33 9.92 -5.42
N ARG A 97 -7.10 9.17 -6.49
CA ARG A 97 -6.63 7.78 -6.43
C ARG A 97 -5.24 7.64 -5.82
N TYR A 98 -4.31 8.52 -6.20
CA TYR A 98 -2.96 8.46 -5.66
C TYR A 98 -2.95 8.90 -4.20
N LEU A 99 -3.75 9.92 -3.87
CA LEU A 99 -3.99 10.38 -2.50
C LEU A 99 -4.52 9.26 -1.60
N ASP A 100 -5.48 8.47 -2.08
CA ASP A 100 -5.98 7.29 -1.37
C ASP A 100 -4.85 6.31 -1.08
N TYR A 101 -4.07 5.94 -2.09
CA TYR A 101 -3.00 4.96 -1.94
C TYR A 101 -1.92 5.41 -0.93
N ILE A 102 -1.41 6.65 -1.04
CA ILE A 102 -0.39 7.15 -0.11
C ILE A 102 -0.93 7.32 1.31
N SER A 103 -2.24 7.51 1.48
CA SER A 103 -2.88 7.52 2.79
C SER A 103 -2.80 6.13 3.44
N PHE A 104 -3.07 5.06 2.68
CA PHE A 104 -2.91 3.69 3.20
C PHE A 104 -1.48 3.33 3.53
N GLU A 105 -0.56 3.67 2.64
CA GLU A 105 0.86 3.43 2.89
C GLU A 105 1.34 4.14 4.16
N ALA A 106 0.87 5.36 4.43
CA ALA A 106 1.22 6.12 5.63
C ALA A 106 0.75 5.47 6.94
N GLU A 107 -0.14 4.48 6.88
CA GLU A 107 -0.67 3.73 8.03
C GLU A 107 -0.22 2.28 8.08
N ALA A 108 0.09 1.70 6.93
CA ALA A 108 0.57 0.34 6.83
C ALA A 108 1.82 0.16 7.69
N SER A 109 1.91 -0.96 8.40
CA SER A 109 3.14 -1.40 9.09
C SER A 109 4.07 -2.14 8.13
N SER A 110 3.51 -2.76 7.09
CA SER A 110 4.27 -3.50 6.09
C SER A 110 3.71 -3.33 4.68
N ALA A 111 4.57 -3.44 3.68
CA ALA A 111 4.18 -3.51 2.28
C ALA A 111 4.93 -4.65 1.59
N ARG A 112 4.18 -5.58 0.98
CA ARG A 112 4.73 -6.67 0.15
C ARG A 112 4.42 -6.35 -1.31
N SER A 113 5.44 -6.04 -2.11
CA SER A 113 5.29 -5.58 -3.49
C SER A 113 5.90 -6.60 -4.44
N PHE A 114 5.16 -6.95 -5.49
CA PHE A 114 5.68 -7.65 -6.65
C PHE A 114 5.59 -6.72 -7.87
N GLU A 115 6.72 -6.42 -8.48
CA GLU A 115 6.79 -5.53 -9.65
C GLU A 115 7.35 -6.23 -10.88
N THR A 116 6.72 -6.02 -12.03
CA THR A 116 7.08 -6.67 -13.30
C THR A 116 7.59 -5.72 -14.37
N VAL A 117 7.51 -4.41 -14.15
CA VAL A 117 7.88 -3.40 -15.17
C VAL A 117 8.72 -2.27 -14.60
N LEU A 118 8.38 -1.78 -13.40
CA LEU A 118 8.98 -0.59 -12.82
C LEU A 118 9.55 -0.90 -11.43
N VAL A 119 10.60 -0.17 -11.04
CA VAL A 119 11.06 -0.20 -9.65
C VAL A 119 9.94 0.35 -8.74
N PRO A 120 9.66 -0.24 -7.54
CA PRO A 120 8.63 0.26 -6.64
C PRO A 120 8.85 1.73 -6.33
N GLY A 121 7.78 2.51 -6.28
CA GLY A 121 7.85 3.95 -6.03
C GLY A 121 8.65 4.34 -4.78
N LEU A 122 8.69 3.47 -3.77
CA LEU A 122 9.46 3.67 -2.53
C LEU A 122 10.99 3.55 -2.72
N LEU A 123 11.44 2.94 -3.80
CA LEU A 123 12.84 2.65 -4.09
C LEU A 123 13.38 3.43 -5.30
N GLN A 124 12.55 4.27 -5.94
CA GLN A 124 12.95 5.05 -7.11
C GLN A 124 13.87 6.23 -6.77
N THR A 125 14.81 6.52 -7.65
CA THR A 125 15.57 7.79 -7.66
C THR A 125 14.71 8.91 -8.26
N PRO A 126 15.00 10.19 -7.97
CA PRO A 126 14.26 11.31 -8.56
C PRO A 126 14.31 11.32 -10.10
N ASP A 127 15.45 10.98 -10.70
CA ASP A 127 15.61 10.95 -12.16
C ASP A 127 14.78 9.83 -12.81
N TYR A 128 14.81 8.63 -12.22
CA TYR A 128 13.98 7.52 -12.68
C TYR A 128 12.49 7.87 -12.57
N ALA A 129 12.07 8.41 -11.43
CA ALA A 129 10.69 8.85 -11.23
C ALA A 129 10.29 9.92 -12.25
N ARG A 130 11.16 10.91 -12.53
CA ARG A 130 10.93 11.97 -13.53
C ARG A 130 10.70 11.38 -14.91
N SER A 131 11.52 10.40 -15.33
CA SER A 131 11.38 9.73 -16.62
C SER A 131 10.05 9.00 -16.76
N ILE A 132 9.63 8.26 -15.72
CA ILE A 132 8.35 7.56 -15.71
C ILE A 132 7.16 8.52 -15.71
N ILE A 133 7.19 9.56 -14.87
CA ILE A 133 6.08 10.54 -14.77
C ILE A 133 5.83 11.23 -16.12
N ARG A 134 6.90 11.59 -16.84
CA ARG A 134 6.82 12.15 -18.21
C ARG A 134 6.32 11.13 -19.22
N ALA A 135 6.81 9.89 -19.17
CA ALA A 135 6.41 8.85 -20.12
C ALA A 135 4.93 8.46 -19.99
N LEU A 136 4.39 8.43 -18.76
CA LEU A 136 3.00 8.04 -18.51
C LEU A 136 1.99 9.13 -18.91
N LYS A 137 2.38 10.41 -18.88
CA LYS A 137 1.56 11.54 -19.36
C LYS A 137 2.44 12.62 -19.99
N PRO A 138 2.73 12.50 -21.31
CA PRO A 138 3.58 13.45 -22.03
C PRO A 138 3.07 14.89 -22.03
N GLU A 139 1.77 15.10 -21.81
CA GLU A 139 1.11 16.39 -21.75
C GLU A 139 1.40 17.21 -20.49
N ARG A 140 2.03 16.61 -19.47
CA ARG A 140 2.36 17.30 -18.21
C ARG A 140 3.39 18.40 -18.43
N THR A 141 3.19 19.52 -17.74
CA THR A 141 4.17 20.61 -17.72
C THR A 141 5.42 20.22 -16.92
N PRO A 142 6.57 20.86 -17.16
CA PRO A 142 7.77 20.63 -16.36
C PRO A 142 7.55 20.83 -14.84
N ASP A 143 6.74 21.80 -14.46
CA ASP A 143 6.45 22.10 -13.05
C ASP A 143 5.59 21.02 -12.40
N GLU A 144 4.56 20.51 -13.10
CA GLU A 144 3.77 19.37 -12.63
C GLU A 144 4.63 18.12 -12.44
N VAL A 145 5.57 17.88 -13.37
CA VAL A 145 6.51 16.76 -13.26
C VAL A 145 7.39 16.93 -12.03
N ASN A 146 7.96 18.12 -11.81
CA ASN A 146 8.82 18.39 -10.66
C ASN A 146 8.04 18.23 -9.34
N ALA A 147 6.83 18.77 -9.25
CA ALA A 147 5.98 18.61 -8.07
C ALA A 147 5.66 17.12 -7.78
N LEU A 148 5.38 16.31 -8.80
CA LEU A 148 5.14 14.88 -8.61
C LEU A 148 6.40 14.10 -8.23
N VAL A 149 7.58 14.55 -8.65
CA VAL A 149 8.87 14.01 -8.18
C VAL A 149 9.09 14.38 -6.70
N ASP A 150 8.79 15.61 -6.30
CA ASP A 150 8.89 16.04 -4.90
C ASP A 150 7.95 15.24 -4.00
N VAL A 151 6.71 15.01 -4.45
CA VAL A 151 5.75 14.10 -3.80
C VAL A 151 6.34 12.70 -3.66
N ARG A 152 7.01 12.17 -4.70
CA ARG A 152 7.63 10.83 -4.65
C ARG A 152 8.70 10.76 -3.56
N VAL A 153 9.56 11.77 -3.46
CA VAL A 153 10.63 11.82 -2.45
C VAL A 153 10.06 12.02 -1.04
N ALA A 154 9.07 12.92 -0.89
CA ALA A 154 8.40 13.14 0.39
C ALA A 154 7.70 11.87 0.89
N ARG A 155 7.03 11.14 0.00
CA ARG A 155 6.42 9.83 0.26
C ARG A 155 7.44 8.82 0.77
N GLN A 156 8.56 8.67 0.07
CA GLN A 156 9.64 7.74 0.44
C GLN A 156 10.13 8.00 1.86
N ASN A 157 10.44 9.26 2.17
CA ASN A 157 10.89 9.66 3.49
C ASN A 157 9.83 9.38 4.56
N ALA A 158 8.57 9.73 4.29
CA ALA A 158 7.48 9.53 5.23
C ALA A 158 7.17 8.05 5.51
N ALA A 159 7.45 7.15 4.56
CA ALA A 159 7.21 5.72 4.71
C ALA A 159 8.41 4.98 5.33
N LEU A 160 9.63 5.20 4.81
CA LEU A 160 10.81 4.40 5.16
C LEU A 160 11.64 4.99 6.30
N ASN A 161 11.53 6.29 6.58
CA ASN A 161 12.38 6.99 7.56
C ASN A 161 11.61 7.54 8.78
N ARG A 162 10.39 7.04 9.02
CA ARG A 162 9.59 7.39 10.21
C ARG A 162 10.04 6.55 11.42
N GLU A 163 9.59 6.93 12.63
CA GLU A 163 9.95 6.27 13.90
C GLU A 163 9.70 4.75 13.87
N ASP A 164 8.52 4.33 13.40
CA ASP A 164 8.18 2.93 13.12
C ASP A 164 8.19 2.69 11.60
N PRO A 165 9.34 2.47 10.95
CA PRO A 165 9.45 2.46 9.50
C PRO A 165 8.61 1.35 8.87
N LEU A 166 8.03 1.63 7.70
CA LEU A 166 7.32 0.62 6.90
C LEU A 166 8.26 -0.54 6.57
N GLN A 167 7.83 -1.76 6.90
CA GLN A 167 8.54 -2.99 6.53
C GLN A 167 8.24 -3.33 5.07
N LEU A 168 9.16 -3.03 4.17
CA LEU A 168 9.01 -3.24 2.74
C LEU A 168 9.65 -4.57 2.32
N TRP A 169 8.88 -5.47 1.71
CA TRP A 169 9.38 -6.63 0.99
C TRP A 169 9.06 -6.48 -0.49
N ALA A 170 10.07 -6.18 -1.30
CA ALA A 170 9.94 -6.03 -2.74
C ALA A 170 10.53 -7.25 -3.46
N ILE A 171 9.73 -7.87 -4.32
CA ILE A 171 10.17 -8.87 -5.29
C ILE A 171 10.09 -8.23 -6.68
N LEU A 172 11.21 -8.11 -7.36
CA LEU A 172 11.28 -7.53 -8.70
C LEU A 172 11.50 -8.63 -9.72
N ASP A 173 10.71 -8.66 -10.78
CA ASP A 173 11.05 -9.42 -11.97
C ASP A 173 12.37 -8.90 -12.56
N GLU A 174 13.23 -9.79 -13.05
CA GLU A 174 14.52 -9.43 -13.65
C GLU A 174 14.38 -8.37 -14.77
N SER A 175 13.25 -8.35 -15.48
CA SER A 175 12.97 -7.33 -16.51
C SER A 175 12.94 -5.89 -15.95
N VAL A 176 12.59 -5.69 -14.68
CA VAL A 176 12.61 -4.39 -14.01
C VAL A 176 14.01 -3.81 -13.97
N LEU A 177 15.02 -4.66 -13.75
CA LEU A 177 16.43 -4.24 -13.67
C LEU A 177 17.05 -4.00 -15.05
N ARG A 178 16.52 -4.65 -16.08
CA ARG A 178 17.05 -4.60 -17.45
C ARG A 178 16.42 -3.54 -18.33
N ARG A 179 15.24 -3.02 -17.96
CA ARG A 179 14.57 -1.93 -18.68
C ARG A 179 15.39 -0.64 -18.52
N GLU A 180 15.90 -0.11 -19.63
CA GLU A 180 16.50 1.22 -19.61
C GLU A 180 15.41 2.29 -19.43
N VAL A 181 15.49 3.06 -18.35
CA VAL A 181 14.54 4.15 -18.03
C VAL A 181 15.34 5.41 -17.82
N GLY A 182 15.04 6.44 -18.63
CA GLY A 182 15.74 7.73 -18.54
C GLY A 182 17.20 7.69 -18.99
N GLY A 183 17.59 6.67 -19.76
CA GLY A 183 18.96 6.47 -20.22
C GLY A 183 19.79 5.57 -19.30
N ARG A 184 20.96 5.16 -19.79
CA ARG A 184 21.90 4.29 -19.06
C ARG A 184 22.35 4.85 -17.72
N ASP A 185 22.70 6.13 -17.66
CA ASP A 185 23.17 6.79 -16.44
C ASP A 185 22.10 6.80 -15.34
N THR A 186 20.86 7.16 -15.69
CA THR A 186 19.69 7.08 -14.79
C THR A 186 19.43 5.66 -14.32
N THR A 187 19.51 4.68 -15.23
CA THR A 187 19.32 3.26 -14.91
C THR A 187 20.41 2.76 -13.95
N ASN A 188 21.68 3.13 -14.18
CA ASN A 188 22.78 2.76 -13.31
C ASN A 188 22.65 3.36 -11.92
N ARG A 189 22.28 4.65 -11.81
CA ARG A 189 21.95 5.30 -10.52
C ARG A 189 20.79 4.59 -9.81
N GLN A 190 19.77 4.18 -10.56
CA GLN A 190 18.65 3.44 -9.99
C GLN A 190 19.06 2.07 -9.44
N LEU A 191 19.90 1.33 -10.14
CA LEU A 191 20.41 0.04 -9.67
C LEU A 191 21.28 0.19 -8.41
N LYS A 192 22.14 1.22 -8.36
CA LYS A 192 22.90 1.57 -7.14
C LYS A 192 21.97 1.88 -5.97
N ARG A 193 20.93 2.67 -6.19
CA ARG A 193 19.91 2.96 -5.15
C ARG A 193 19.23 1.70 -4.62
N LEU A 194 19.01 0.68 -5.46
CA LEU A 194 18.45 -0.60 -5.02
C LEU A 194 19.42 -1.36 -4.11
N LEU A 195 20.73 -1.34 -4.39
CA LEU A 195 21.75 -1.90 -3.50
C LEU A 195 21.72 -1.18 -2.15
N ASP A 196 21.79 0.15 -2.15
CA ASP A 196 21.77 0.96 -0.93
C ASP A 196 20.49 0.73 -0.12
N ALA A 197 19.34 0.60 -0.79
CA ALA A 197 18.08 0.31 -0.14
C ALA A 197 18.05 -1.10 0.46
N SER A 198 18.65 -2.09 -0.20
CA SER A 198 18.70 -3.47 0.30
C SER A 198 19.50 -3.61 1.59
N GLU A 199 20.36 -2.63 1.94
CA GLU A 199 21.11 -2.61 3.20
C GLU A 199 20.28 -2.07 4.38
N GLN A 200 19.10 -1.48 4.12
CA GLN A 200 18.24 -0.95 5.18
C GLN A 200 17.54 -2.08 5.94
N PRO A 201 17.46 -2.01 7.28
CA PRO A 201 16.90 -3.10 8.09
C PRO A 201 15.41 -3.36 7.85
N ASN A 202 14.67 -2.37 7.35
CA ASN A 202 13.25 -2.44 7.05
C ASN A 202 12.95 -2.72 5.56
N VAL A 203 13.96 -3.06 4.75
CA VAL A 203 13.80 -3.34 3.31
C VAL A 203 14.38 -4.71 2.98
N THR A 204 13.51 -5.62 2.52
CA THR A 204 13.90 -6.89 1.89
C THR A 204 13.71 -6.78 0.39
N LEU A 205 14.77 -7.01 -0.39
CA LEU A 205 14.74 -6.96 -1.84
C LEU A 205 15.16 -8.32 -2.41
N GLN A 206 14.30 -8.91 -3.23
CA GLN A 206 14.59 -10.14 -3.97
C GLN A 206 14.34 -9.96 -5.46
N ILE A 207 15.11 -10.68 -6.28
CA ILE A 207 14.93 -10.69 -7.72
C ILE A 207 14.37 -12.03 -8.16
N LEU A 208 13.27 -12.01 -8.91
CA LEU A 208 12.75 -13.17 -9.61
C LEU A 208 13.48 -13.29 -10.95
N PRO A 209 14.39 -14.28 -11.12
CA PRO A 209 15.21 -14.38 -12.32
C PRO A 209 14.37 -14.92 -13.49
N PHE A 210 14.75 -14.61 -14.72
CA PHE A 210 14.07 -15.17 -15.91
C PHE A 210 14.06 -16.70 -15.94
N GLY A 211 15.06 -17.34 -15.33
CA GLY A 211 15.13 -18.80 -15.18
C GLY A 211 13.98 -19.41 -14.36
N ALA A 212 13.22 -18.62 -13.61
CA ALA A 212 12.04 -19.09 -12.89
C ALA A 212 10.90 -19.53 -13.83
N GLY A 213 10.91 -19.10 -15.09
CA GLY A 213 9.91 -19.48 -16.08
C GLY A 213 8.51 -18.96 -15.73
N ALA A 214 7.47 -19.77 -15.96
CA ALA A 214 6.11 -19.40 -15.58
C ALA A 214 5.94 -19.41 -14.05
N HIS A 215 5.45 -18.32 -13.47
CA HIS A 215 5.31 -18.15 -12.02
C HIS A 215 3.93 -17.62 -11.61
N ALA A 216 3.65 -17.56 -10.31
CA ALA A 216 2.34 -17.18 -9.79
C ALA A 216 1.95 -15.69 -10.04
N GLY A 217 2.92 -14.86 -10.45
CA GLY A 217 2.76 -13.43 -10.68
C GLY A 217 2.56 -13.02 -12.14
N MET A 218 2.36 -13.98 -13.06
CA MET A 218 2.26 -13.70 -14.50
C MET A 218 1.11 -12.75 -14.89
N LEU A 219 0.13 -12.56 -14.01
CA LEU A 219 -1.01 -11.65 -14.23
C LEU A 219 -0.66 -10.18 -13.99
N GLY A 220 0.51 -9.87 -13.43
CA GLY A 220 0.99 -8.50 -13.27
C GLY A 220 1.31 -8.11 -11.82
N PRO A 221 1.65 -6.82 -11.60
CA PRO A 221 2.13 -6.33 -10.33
C PRO A 221 1.01 -6.13 -9.32
N PHE A 222 1.36 -6.23 -8.04
CA PHE A 222 0.47 -5.95 -6.93
C PHE A 222 1.25 -5.57 -5.68
N VAL A 223 0.57 -4.90 -4.75
CA VAL A 223 1.10 -4.56 -3.42
C VAL A 223 0.10 -5.03 -2.37
N ILE A 224 0.56 -5.78 -1.36
CA ILE A 224 -0.22 -6.10 -0.17
C ILE A 224 0.23 -5.15 0.94
N LEU A 225 -0.64 -4.23 1.33
CA LEU A 225 -0.44 -3.36 2.49
C LEU A 225 -0.97 -4.08 3.72
N GLY A 226 -0.09 -4.30 4.70
CA GLY A 226 -0.42 -4.94 5.97
C GLY A 226 -0.52 -3.93 7.09
N PHE A 227 -1.48 -4.16 7.99
CA PHE A 227 -1.78 -3.26 9.10
C PHE A 227 -1.58 -4.00 10.43
N PRO A 228 -0.98 -3.35 11.44
CA PRO A 228 -0.46 -4.02 12.63
C PRO A 228 -1.53 -4.60 13.55
N VAL A 229 -2.80 -4.34 13.27
CA VAL A 229 -3.92 -4.67 14.14
C VAL A 229 -4.49 -6.04 13.82
N HIS A 230 -4.56 -6.42 12.53
CA HIS A 230 -5.05 -7.71 12.06
C HIS A 230 -4.60 -7.98 10.63
N ALA A 231 -4.12 -9.20 10.36
CA ALA A 231 -3.87 -9.65 8.98
C ALA A 231 -5.16 -9.68 8.13
N ASP A 232 -6.33 -9.80 8.76
CA ASP A 232 -7.65 -9.69 8.12
C ASP A 232 -7.96 -8.27 7.60
N LEU A 233 -7.12 -7.29 7.93
CA LEU A 233 -7.19 -5.93 7.42
C LEU A 233 -6.19 -5.68 6.28
N ASP A 234 -5.41 -6.68 5.87
CA ASP A 234 -4.53 -6.53 4.71
C ASP A 234 -5.33 -6.10 3.48
N VAL A 235 -4.75 -5.20 2.69
CA VAL A 235 -5.37 -4.72 1.46
C VAL A 235 -4.44 -5.01 0.31
N VAL A 236 -5.00 -5.67 -0.71
CA VAL A 236 -4.29 -5.82 -1.99
C VAL A 236 -4.62 -4.61 -2.85
N TYR A 237 -3.57 -3.95 -3.32
CA TYR A 237 -3.62 -2.88 -4.29
C TYR A 237 -3.05 -3.38 -5.62
N SER A 238 -3.79 -3.19 -6.70
CA SER A 238 -3.28 -3.35 -8.06
C SER A 238 -3.64 -2.11 -8.89
N GLU A 239 -2.64 -1.55 -9.56
CA GLU A 239 -2.79 -0.37 -10.40
C GLU A 239 -2.98 -0.78 -11.86
N GLY A 240 -4.12 -0.39 -12.43
CA GLY A 240 -4.40 -0.48 -13.86
C GLY A 240 -4.53 0.91 -14.50
N LEU A 241 -4.37 0.95 -15.82
CA LEU A 241 -4.39 2.19 -16.62
C LEU A 241 -5.66 3.04 -16.38
N ALA A 242 -6.83 2.40 -16.31
CA ALA A 242 -8.10 3.07 -16.11
C ALA A 242 -8.61 3.00 -14.66
N SER A 243 -8.25 1.96 -13.90
CA SER A 243 -8.74 1.70 -12.54
C SER A 243 -7.63 1.22 -11.61
N SER A 244 -7.64 1.66 -10.35
CA SER A 244 -6.93 0.97 -9.27
C SER A 244 -7.94 0.13 -8.54
N VAL A 245 -7.56 -1.09 -8.20
CA VAL A 245 -8.41 -2.02 -7.48
C VAL A 245 -7.81 -2.22 -6.10
N TYR A 246 -8.67 -2.03 -5.09
CA TYR A 246 -8.41 -2.40 -3.71
C TYR A 246 -9.25 -3.63 -3.41
N LEU A 247 -8.60 -4.77 -3.17
CA LEU A 247 -9.27 -6.02 -2.82
C LEU A 247 -9.21 -6.19 -1.30
N GLU A 248 -10.40 -6.24 -0.71
CA GLU A 248 -10.62 -6.24 0.74
C GLU A 248 -11.30 -7.54 1.21
N ARG A 249 -11.55 -8.50 0.30
CA ARG A 249 -12.19 -9.78 0.64
C ARG A 249 -11.16 -10.76 1.18
N ASP A 250 -11.57 -11.58 2.14
CA ASP A 250 -10.70 -12.60 2.75
C ASP A 250 -10.13 -13.56 1.69
N ASP A 251 -10.96 -14.02 0.74
CA ASP A 251 -10.52 -14.92 -0.34
C ASP A 251 -9.44 -14.28 -1.22
N ASP A 252 -9.58 -12.98 -1.54
CA ASP A 252 -8.61 -12.25 -2.34
C ASP A 252 -7.29 -12.11 -1.58
N ARG A 253 -7.33 -11.68 -0.32
CA ARG A 253 -6.14 -11.60 0.55
C ARG A 253 -5.38 -12.91 0.62
N ILE A 254 -6.09 -14.01 0.89
CA ILE A 254 -5.49 -15.35 1.01
C ILE A 254 -4.85 -15.76 -0.32
N ALA A 255 -5.53 -15.53 -1.45
CA ALA A 255 -5.01 -15.84 -2.76
C ALA A 255 -3.73 -15.05 -3.07
N TYR A 256 -3.73 -13.73 -2.86
CA TYR A 256 -2.56 -12.87 -3.10
C TYR A 256 -1.42 -13.15 -2.13
N GLY A 257 -1.70 -13.43 -0.85
CA GLY A 257 -0.70 -13.87 0.13
C GLY A 257 0.02 -15.14 -0.31
N ARG A 258 -0.74 -16.17 -0.71
CA ARG A 258 -0.18 -17.43 -1.25
C ARG A 258 0.62 -17.21 -2.53
N THR A 259 0.16 -16.32 -3.41
CA THR A 259 0.89 -15.93 -4.62
C THR A 259 2.22 -15.28 -4.27
N PHE A 260 2.23 -14.35 -3.32
CA PHE A 260 3.46 -13.72 -2.84
C PHE A 260 4.42 -14.73 -2.23
N ASP A 261 3.94 -15.67 -1.41
CA ASP A 261 4.79 -16.71 -0.81
C ASP A 261 5.42 -17.63 -1.87
N ARG A 262 4.69 -17.96 -2.94
CA ARG A 262 5.23 -18.71 -4.08
C ARG A 262 6.28 -17.92 -4.86
N LEU A 263 6.04 -16.62 -5.08
CA LEU A 263 7.02 -15.73 -5.71
C LEU A 263 8.29 -15.62 -4.88
N ARG A 264 8.15 -15.46 -3.56
CA ARG A 264 9.28 -15.44 -2.62
C ARG A 264 10.13 -16.70 -2.72
N ALA A 265 9.48 -17.87 -2.76
CA ALA A 265 10.18 -19.14 -2.85
C ALA A 265 10.87 -19.38 -4.21
N ALA A 266 10.40 -18.73 -5.28
CA ALA A 266 10.98 -18.82 -6.61
C ALA A 266 12.02 -17.72 -6.90
N ALA A 267 11.99 -16.62 -6.15
CA ALA A 267 12.95 -15.54 -6.25
C ALA A 267 14.30 -15.94 -5.65
N LEU A 268 15.36 -15.28 -6.11
CA LEU A 268 16.68 -15.40 -5.51
C LEU A 268 16.63 -14.96 -4.04
N ASP A 269 17.45 -15.60 -3.20
CA ASP A 269 17.71 -15.11 -1.85
C ASP A 269 18.32 -13.69 -1.88
N ILE A 270 18.38 -13.05 -0.72
CA ILE A 270 18.78 -11.64 -0.58
C ILE A 270 20.19 -11.39 -1.15
N ASP A 271 21.18 -12.21 -0.79
CA ASP A 271 22.56 -11.98 -1.25
C ASP A 271 22.74 -12.26 -2.76
N PRO A 272 22.25 -13.38 -3.34
CA PRO A 272 22.28 -13.56 -4.79
C PRO A 272 21.50 -12.48 -5.56
N SER A 273 20.44 -11.91 -4.96
CA SER A 273 19.72 -10.76 -5.53
C SER A 273 20.61 -9.51 -5.60
N ARG A 274 21.35 -9.21 -4.53
CA ARG A 274 22.34 -8.12 -4.51
C ARG A 274 23.46 -8.36 -5.51
N ASP A 275 23.99 -9.58 -5.60
CA ASP A 275 25.03 -9.92 -6.57
C ASP A 275 24.57 -9.71 -8.02
N MET A 276 23.32 -10.09 -8.33
CA MET A 276 22.74 -9.83 -9.64
C MET A 276 22.66 -8.34 -9.96
N ILE A 277 22.18 -7.51 -9.02
CA ILE A 277 22.09 -6.06 -9.21
C ILE A 277 23.50 -5.47 -9.37
N ALA A 278 24.46 -5.85 -8.52
CA ALA A 278 25.84 -5.36 -8.58
C ALA A 278 26.53 -5.73 -9.89
N ARG A 279 26.25 -6.92 -10.43
CA ARG A 279 26.72 -7.31 -11.77
C ARG A 279 26.14 -6.42 -12.86
N LEU A 280 24.84 -6.14 -12.85
CA LEU A 280 24.21 -5.25 -13.83
C LEU A 280 24.76 -3.82 -13.77
N VAL A 281 25.09 -3.31 -12.58
CA VAL A 281 25.76 -2.01 -12.42
C VAL A 281 27.11 -1.98 -13.14
N ARG A 282 27.90 -3.06 -13.05
CA ARG A 282 29.20 -3.19 -13.74
C ARG A 282 29.06 -3.34 -15.25
N GLU A 283 28.06 -4.09 -15.73
CA GLU A 283 27.80 -4.29 -17.16
C GLU A 283 27.37 -2.99 -17.88
N GLN A 284 26.86 -2.01 -17.14
CA GLN A 284 26.42 -0.71 -17.69
C GLN A 284 27.48 0.39 -17.62
N THR A 285 28.63 0.13 -16.98
CA THR A 285 29.78 1.05 -16.91
C THR A 285 30.69 0.82 -18.10
#